data_AF-A0AB37J2M8-F1
#
_entry.id   AF-A0AB37J2M8-F1
#
_cell.length_a   1.000
_cell.length_b   1.000
_cell.length_c   1.000
_cell.angle_alpha   90.00
_cell.angle_beta   90.00
_cell.angle_gamma   90.00
#
_symmetry.space_group_name_H-M   'P 1'
#
loop_
_entity.id
_entity.type
_entity.pdbx_description
1 polymer ?
#
loop_
_entity_poly.entity_id
_entity_poly.type
_entity_poly.pdbx_seq_one_letter_code
_entity_poly.pdbx_strand_id
1 'polypeptide(L)'
;MHVWNRHYCFHESLLYLRDSISSWLDGNMLASLALLRPFLELSVLHIYRHVTADKNGHEKHLEWVHGKKNKPNFHAMVDLSIEHMAAAEFCNTERLNLLKESLKKAFKSLCAYNHSPQLDESISTMNKGNLSISAESVLFYLAVASSVLRQVIFLFVLAYPTSLFPVDKYRKWGVSPPVGLYFDEYNYAAIREFLGAENIETLKLQLENCDDVVDLMSFYNSCEDLPEETLNELWADFCEQTKMQMNTGITDRKARILLSKAVIRALNWGSSYTEKDIEGRMNNDTLESLMASWSKLKDW
;
A
#
# COMPACT_ATOMS: atom_id res chain seq x y z
N MET A 1 6.46 -13.85 15.91
CA MET A 1 5.10 -13.23 15.90
C MET A 1 5.11 -11.70 15.72
N HIS A 2 6.26 -11.00 15.81
CA HIS A 2 6.33 -9.52 15.82
C HIS A 2 6.16 -8.81 14.45
N VAL A 3 6.60 -9.39 13.34
CA VAL A 3 6.57 -8.74 12.01
C VAL A 3 5.13 -8.64 11.46
N TRP A 4 4.30 -9.64 11.73
CA TRP A 4 2.91 -9.71 11.23
C TRP A 4 2.01 -8.60 11.78
N ASN A 5 2.26 -8.11 13.00
CA ASN A 5 1.49 -7.02 13.58
C ASN A 5 1.97 -5.62 13.14
N ARG A 6 3.11 -5.50 12.43
CA ARG A 6 3.64 -4.19 11.97
C ARG A 6 2.80 -3.60 10.84
N HIS A 7 2.28 -4.47 9.97
CA HIS A 7 1.50 -4.06 8.79
C HIS A 7 -0.01 -4.22 8.99
N TYR A 8 -0.47 -4.58 10.20
CA TYR A 8 -1.91 -4.72 10.50
C TYR A 8 -2.72 -3.50 10.07
N CYS A 9 -2.31 -2.29 10.50
CA CYS A 9 -3.04 -1.06 10.14
C CYS A 9 -3.09 -0.81 8.62
N PHE A 10 -2.03 -1.18 7.89
CA PHE A 10 -2.02 -1.07 6.43
C PHE A 10 -2.94 -2.10 5.78
N HIS A 11 -2.92 -3.34 6.26
CA HIS A 11 -3.82 -4.39 5.76
C HIS A 11 -5.29 -4.00 5.97
N GLU A 12 -5.66 -3.62 7.20
CA GLU A 12 -7.00 -3.18 7.54
C GLU A 12 -7.42 -1.94 6.74
N SER A 13 -6.52 -0.98 6.53
CA SER A 13 -6.87 0.21 5.74
C SER A 13 -7.24 -0.17 4.30
N LEU A 14 -6.54 -1.14 3.70
CA LEU A 14 -6.87 -1.63 2.36
C LEU A 14 -8.21 -2.35 2.30
N LEU A 15 -8.62 -3.06 3.35
CA LEU A 15 -9.97 -3.65 3.43
C LEU A 15 -11.04 -2.56 3.38
N TYR A 16 -10.89 -1.49 4.18
CA TYR A 16 -11.81 -0.35 4.14
C TYR A 16 -11.84 0.36 2.78
N LEU A 17 -10.68 0.54 2.14
CA LEU A 17 -10.62 1.14 0.80
C LEU A 17 -11.34 0.28 -0.24
N ARG A 18 -11.12 -1.04 -0.20
CA ARG A 18 -11.80 -1.98 -1.10
C ARG A 18 -13.30 -1.93 -0.88
N ASP A 19 -13.75 -2.04 0.37
CA ASP A 19 -15.17 -2.08 0.70
C ASP A 19 -15.85 -0.72 0.41
N SER A 20 -15.11 0.39 0.51
CA SER A 20 -15.53 1.71 0.03
C SER A 20 -15.81 1.72 -1.47
N ILE A 21 -14.89 1.17 -2.27
CA ILE A 21 -15.04 1.08 -3.74
C ILE A 21 -16.19 0.15 -4.10
N SER A 22 -16.29 -1.03 -3.47
CA SER A 22 -17.40 -1.95 -3.68
C SER A 22 -18.75 -1.32 -3.34
N SER A 23 -18.86 -0.68 -2.18
CA SER A 23 -20.09 0.03 -1.77
C SER A 23 -20.49 1.11 -2.78
N TRP A 24 -19.50 1.82 -3.35
CA TRP A 24 -19.76 2.81 -4.39
C TRP A 24 -20.27 2.18 -5.68
N LEU A 25 -19.66 1.07 -6.12
CA LEU A 25 -20.10 0.31 -7.31
C LEU A 25 -21.50 -0.29 -7.13
N ASP A 26 -21.88 -0.62 -5.90
CA ASP A 26 -23.23 -1.07 -5.54
C ASP A 26 -24.24 0.10 -5.41
N GLY A 27 -23.81 1.35 -5.66
CA GLY A 27 -24.64 2.55 -5.58
C GLY A 27 -24.89 3.05 -4.16
N ASN A 28 -24.22 2.50 -3.14
CA ASN A 28 -24.31 2.95 -1.76
C ASN A 28 -23.28 4.05 -1.46
N MET A 29 -23.61 5.28 -1.85
CA MET A 29 -22.74 6.45 -1.70
C MET A 29 -22.43 6.80 -0.23
N LEU A 30 -23.37 6.57 0.70
CA LEU A 30 -23.13 6.87 2.10
C LEU A 30 -22.05 5.95 2.67
N ALA A 31 -22.20 4.64 2.45
CA ALA A 31 -21.25 3.65 2.93
C ALA A 31 -19.88 3.87 2.31
N SER A 32 -19.81 4.15 1.00
CA SER A 32 -18.52 4.40 0.34
C SER A 32 -17.78 5.58 0.97
N LEU A 33 -18.43 6.72 1.17
CA LEU A 33 -17.80 7.90 1.79
C LEU A 33 -17.46 7.66 3.27
N ALA A 34 -18.32 6.97 4.01
CA ALA A 34 -18.09 6.66 5.42
C ALA A 34 -16.84 5.79 5.62
N LEU A 35 -16.59 4.82 4.72
CA LEU A 35 -15.47 3.87 4.75
C LEU A 35 -14.12 4.50 4.38
N LEU A 36 -14.10 5.65 3.68
CA LEU A 36 -12.85 6.38 3.41
C LEU A 36 -12.20 6.94 4.70
N ARG A 37 -12.99 7.22 5.75
CA ARG A 37 -12.47 7.71 7.04
C ARG A 37 -11.57 6.70 7.75
N PRO A 38 -12.02 5.46 8.04
CA PRO A 38 -11.16 4.46 8.66
C PRO A 38 -9.97 4.10 7.77
N PHE A 39 -10.11 4.11 6.43
CA PHE A 39 -8.96 4.00 5.52
C PHE A 39 -7.90 5.06 5.78
N LEU A 40 -8.29 6.35 5.79
CA LEU A 40 -7.36 7.47 6.04
C LEU A 40 -6.73 7.37 7.44
N GLU A 41 -7.55 7.11 8.47
CA GLU A 41 -7.08 7.04 9.85
C GLU A 41 -6.08 5.89 10.06
N LEU A 42 -6.38 4.71 9.55
CA LEU A 42 -5.49 3.55 9.67
C LEU A 42 -4.22 3.70 8.84
N SER A 43 -4.30 4.36 7.69
CA SER A 43 -3.13 4.68 6.86
C SER A 43 -2.17 5.63 7.59
N VAL A 44 -2.69 6.70 8.20
CA VAL A 44 -1.89 7.62 9.03
C VAL A 44 -1.36 6.91 10.27
N LEU A 45 -2.17 6.08 10.93
CA LEU A 45 -1.73 5.31 12.10
C LEU A 45 -0.62 4.32 11.75
N HIS A 46 -0.67 3.67 10.57
CA HIS A 46 0.39 2.79 10.10
C HIS A 46 1.72 3.54 10.02
N ILE A 47 1.73 4.69 9.35
CA ILE A 47 2.92 5.51 9.18
C ILE A 47 3.41 6.05 10.53
N TYR A 48 2.52 6.58 11.37
CA TYR A 48 2.84 7.01 12.72
C TYR A 48 3.57 5.91 13.50
N ARG A 49 3.04 4.68 13.48
CA ARG A 49 3.67 3.54 14.17
C ARG A 49 4.99 3.14 13.56
N HIS A 50 5.12 3.21 12.24
CA HIS A 50 6.37 2.93 11.55
C HIS A 50 7.48 3.89 12.02
N VAL A 51 7.26 5.19 11.89
CA VAL A 51 8.29 6.21 12.20
C VAL A 51 8.55 6.39 13.69
N THR A 52 7.56 6.12 14.54
CA THR A 52 7.76 6.20 16.01
C THR A 52 8.40 4.95 16.60
N ALA A 53 8.20 3.79 15.98
CA ALA A 53 8.81 2.54 16.43
C ALA A 53 10.33 2.58 16.29
N ASP A 54 10.84 3.22 15.24
CA ASP A 54 12.28 3.34 15.02
C ASP A 54 12.94 4.20 16.12
N LYS A 55 12.22 5.19 16.69
CA LYS A 55 12.71 6.02 17.81
C LYS A 55 12.43 5.46 19.21
N ASN A 56 11.31 4.76 19.41
CA ASN A 56 10.82 4.38 20.74
C ASN A 56 10.74 2.87 20.98
N GLY A 57 11.16 2.05 20.01
CA GLY A 57 10.94 0.62 20.01
C GLY A 57 9.47 0.22 19.74
N HIS A 58 9.23 -1.07 19.54
CA HIS A 58 7.92 -1.62 19.20
C HIS A 58 6.98 -1.84 20.39
N GLU A 59 7.44 -1.63 21.62
CA GLU A 59 6.67 -1.93 22.83
C GLU A 59 5.36 -1.13 22.91
N LYS A 60 5.42 0.18 22.65
CA LYS A 60 4.24 1.06 22.61
C LYS A 60 3.23 0.68 21.51
N HIS A 61 3.68 0.02 20.45
CA HIS A 61 2.80 -0.53 19.41
C HIS A 61 2.08 -1.78 19.92
N LEU A 62 2.83 -2.69 20.55
CA LEU A 62 2.28 -3.91 21.14
C LEU A 62 1.29 -3.60 22.28
N GLU A 63 1.56 -2.60 23.11
CA GLU A 63 0.61 -2.16 24.15
C GLU A 63 -0.74 -1.75 23.55
N TRP A 64 -0.73 -1.02 22.42
CA TRP A 64 -1.96 -0.63 21.73
C TRP A 64 -2.66 -1.83 21.08
N VAL A 65 -1.92 -2.72 20.40
CA VAL A 65 -2.47 -3.94 19.80
C VAL A 65 -3.19 -4.80 20.86
N HIS A 66 -2.65 -4.86 22.07
CA HIS A 66 -3.27 -5.58 23.19
C HIS A 66 -4.28 -4.75 24.00
N GLY A 67 -4.68 -3.57 23.51
CA GLY A 67 -5.67 -2.72 24.17
C GLY A 67 -5.22 -2.07 25.49
N LYS A 68 -3.92 -2.12 25.82
CA LYS A 68 -3.36 -1.54 27.06
C LYS A 68 -3.19 -0.03 27.00
N LYS A 69 -3.12 0.55 25.80
CA LYS A 69 -2.93 1.99 25.58
C LYS A 69 -3.78 2.49 24.43
N ASN A 70 -4.40 3.66 24.59
CA ASN A 70 -5.15 4.32 23.53
C ASN A 70 -4.24 4.82 22.41
N LYS A 71 -4.77 4.87 21.18
CA LYS A 71 -4.11 5.57 20.07
C LYS A 71 -4.13 7.08 20.31
N PRO A 72 -3.12 7.83 19.82
CA PRO A 72 -3.19 9.30 19.81
C PRO A 72 -4.37 9.78 18.96
N ASN A 73 -4.78 11.04 19.16
CA ASN A 73 -5.76 11.66 18.27
C ASN A 73 -5.18 11.85 16.85
N PHE A 74 -6.05 11.95 15.85
CA PHE A 74 -5.65 12.01 14.44
C PHE A 74 -4.67 13.15 14.12
N HIS A 75 -4.90 14.35 14.66
CA HIS A 75 -4.04 15.51 14.40
C HIS A 75 -2.62 15.25 14.92
N ALA A 76 -2.51 14.74 16.15
CA ALA A 76 -1.23 14.36 16.73
C ALA A 76 -0.53 13.25 15.94
N MET A 77 -1.28 12.26 15.42
CA MET A 77 -0.70 11.23 14.56
C MET A 77 -0.11 11.83 13.28
N VAL A 78 -0.80 12.76 12.62
CA VAL A 78 -0.29 13.46 11.42
C VAL A 78 0.97 14.26 11.74
N ASP A 79 0.93 15.08 12.80
CA ASP A 79 2.04 15.96 13.15
C ASP A 79 3.30 15.17 13.51
N LEU A 80 3.15 14.16 14.39
CA LEU A 80 4.25 13.29 14.81
C LEU A 80 4.76 12.38 13.70
N SER A 81 3.90 11.96 12.77
CA SER A 81 4.34 11.18 11.61
C SER A 81 5.36 11.96 10.80
N ILE A 82 5.02 13.20 10.44
CA ILE A 82 5.90 14.04 9.61
C ILE A 82 7.13 14.52 10.40
N GLU A 83 6.99 14.86 11.67
CA GLU A 83 8.12 15.28 12.52
C GLU A 83 9.19 14.18 12.67
N HIS A 84 8.80 12.91 12.61
CA HIS A 84 9.71 11.80 12.84
C HIS A 84 10.20 11.09 11.57
N MET A 85 9.75 11.51 10.39
CA MET A 85 10.28 11.00 9.12
C MET A 85 11.66 11.58 8.83
N ALA A 86 12.61 10.72 8.44
CA ALA A 86 13.92 11.16 7.95
C ALA A 86 13.79 12.10 6.72
N ALA A 87 12.86 11.78 5.82
CA ALA A 87 12.55 12.59 4.63
C ALA A 87 12.13 14.03 4.94
N ALA A 88 11.64 14.34 6.14
CA ALA A 88 11.15 15.67 6.47
C ALA A 88 12.24 16.75 6.47
N GLU A 89 13.49 16.38 6.76
CA GLU A 89 14.64 17.29 6.76
C GLU A 89 15.03 17.75 5.35
N PHE A 90 14.69 16.95 4.34
CA PHE A 90 15.05 17.18 2.94
C PHE A 90 13.93 17.86 2.14
N CYS A 91 12.71 17.87 2.66
CA CYS A 91 11.54 18.43 2.01
C CYS A 91 11.29 19.90 2.39
N ASN A 92 10.67 20.65 1.47
CA ASN A 92 10.26 22.02 1.72
C ASN A 92 9.18 22.09 2.84
N THR A 93 9.44 22.88 3.88
CA THR A 93 8.56 23.03 5.06
C THR A 93 7.15 23.50 4.73
N GLU A 94 6.98 24.41 3.77
CA GLU A 94 5.66 24.89 3.36
C GLU A 94 4.83 23.75 2.76
N ARG A 95 5.44 22.94 1.89
CA ARG A 95 4.78 21.75 1.31
C ARG A 95 4.42 20.71 2.37
N LEU A 96 5.29 20.49 3.35
CA LEU A 96 4.99 19.59 4.48
C LEU A 96 3.80 20.10 5.30
N ASN A 97 3.73 21.41 5.56
CA ASN A 97 2.59 22.01 6.25
C ASN A 97 1.30 21.92 5.44
N LEU A 98 1.36 22.13 4.12
CA LEU A 98 0.21 21.92 3.22
C LEU A 98 -0.29 20.48 3.26
N LEU A 99 0.59 19.49 3.32
CA LEU A 99 0.22 18.07 3.46
C LEU A 99 -0.48 17.82 4.81
N LYS A 100 0.08 18.33 5.92
CA LYS A 100 -0.54 18.23 7.26
C LYS A 100 -1.96 18.76 7.27
N GLU A 101 -2.14 19.98 6.79
CA GLU A 101 -3.45 20.63 6.76
C GLU A 101 -4.41 19.91 5.81
N SER A 102 -3.92 19.41 4.68
CA SER A 102 -4.74 18.64 3.74
C SER A 102 -5.23 17.32 4.34
N LEU A 103 -4.39 16.59 5.07
CA LEU A 103 -4.76 15.36 5.78
C LEU A 103 -5.80 15.64 6.88
N LYS A 104 -5.57 16.68 7.70
CA LYS A 104 -6.50 17.09 8.78
C LYS A 104 -7.85 17.53 8.22
N LYS A 105 -7.85 18.31 7.14
CA LYS A 105 -9.07 18.75 6.44
C LYS A 105 -9.81 17.56 5.84
N ALA A 106 -9.13 16.64 5.16
CA ALA A 106 -9.74 15.43 4.61
C ALA A 106 -10.41 14.60 5.71
N PHE A 107 -9.72 14.38 6.85
CA PHE A 107 -10.29 13.68 7.99
C PHE A 107 -11.56 14.37 8.53
N LYS A 108 -11.50 15.69 8.72
CA LYS A 108 -12.67 16.48 9.17
C LYS A 108 -13.84 16.36 8.20
N SER A 109 -13.61 16.49 6.89
CA SER A 109 -14.66 16.35 5.88
C SER A 109 -15.27 14.95 5.86
N LEU A 110 -14.47 13.89 6.05
CA LEU A 110 -14.98 12.51 6.09
C LEU A 110 -15.73 12.18 7.40
N CYS A 111 -15.51 12.93 8.48
CA CYS A 111 -16.28 12.81 9.70
C CYS A 111 -17.76 13.20 9.49
N ALA A 112 -18.06 14.11 8.55
CA ALA A 112 -19.44 14.51 8.26
C ALA A 112 -20.33 13.34 7.82
N TYR A 113 -19.77 12.35 7.09
CA TYR A 113 -20.50 11.17 6.61
C TYR A 113 -20.64 10.05 7.66
N ASN A 114 -19.94 10.17 8.79
CA ASN A 114 -20.03 9.23 9.92
C ASN A 114 -20.81 9.82 11.12
N HIS A 115 -21.14 11.10 11.05
CA HIS A 115 -21.86 11.84 12.08
C HIS A 115 -23.06 12.56 11.45
N SER A 116 -23.68 13.49 12.17
CA SER A 116 -24.80 14.27 11.65
C SER A 116 -24.31 15.26 10.59
N PRO A 117 -24.63 15.07 9.29
CA PRO A 117 -24.17 15.98 8.24
C PRO A 117 -24.90 17.31 8.33
N GLN A 118 -24.23 18.40 7.95
CA GLN A 118 -24.89 19.67 7.65
C GLN A 118 -25.70 19.56 6.34
N LEU A 119 -26.58 20.53 6.07
CA LEU A 119 -27.45 20.50 4.88
C LEU A 119 -26.65 20.49 3.56
N ASP A 120 -25.55 21.23 3.50
CA ASP A 120 -24.61 21.29 2.38
C ASP A 120 -23.68 20.07 2.29
N GLU A 121 -23.60 19.27 3.35
CA GLU A 121 -22.89 17.97 3.39
C GLU A 121 -23.84 16.79 3.11
N SER A 122 -25.15 17.06 2.97
CA SER A 122 -26.16 16.03 2.76
C SER A 122 -26.05 15.41 1.38
N ILE A 123 -25.79 14.11 1.34
CA ILE A 123 -25.83 13.31 0.11
C ILE A 123 -27.24 12.84 -0.26
N SER A 124 -28.29 13.39 0.35
CA SER A 124 -29.68 12.96 0.13
C SER A 124 -30.13 13.04 -1.34
N THR A 125 -29.55 13.94 -2.13
CA THR A 125 -29.78 14.06 -3.57
C THR A 125 -28.95 13.09 -4.42
N MET A 126 -27.90 12.51 -3.85
CA MET A 126 -26.92 11.63 -4.52
C MET A 126 -27.10 10.16 -4.13
N ASN A 127 -27.70 9.88 -2.97
CA ASN A 127 -27.96 8.55 -2.47
C ASN A 127 -29.25 8.01 -3.09
N LYS A 128 -29.10 7.16 -4.10
CA LYS A 128 -30.23 6.57 -4.83
C LYS A 128 -30.42 5.06 -4.59
N GLY A 129 -29.87 4.50 -3.50
CA GLY A 129 -30.03 3.10 -3.05
C GLY A 129 -30.58 2.10 -4.09
N ASN A 130 -29.73 1.21 -4.61
CA ASN A 130 -30.05 0.20 -5.63
C ASN A 130 -30.59 0.72 -6.99
N LEU A 131 -30.70 2.04 -7.21
CA LEU A 131 -30.94 2.64 -8.53
C LEU A 131 -29.63 3.06 -9.21
N SER A 132 -29.69 3.26 -10.53
CA SER A 132 -28.55 3.62 -11.38
C SER A 132 -27.69 4.76 -10.80
N ILE A 133 -26.38 4.52 -10.70
CA ILE A 133 -25.36 5.51 -10.31
C ILE A 133 -25.43 6.70 -11.28
N SER A 134 -25.55 7.93 -10.76
CA SER A 134 -25.54 9.13 -11.59
C SER A 134 -24.12 9.59 -11.92
N ALA A 135 -23.92 10.28 -13.03
CA ALA A 135 -22.59 10.80 -13.41
C ALA A 135 -22.01 11.74 -12.34
N GLU A 136 -22.84 12.56 -11.71
CA GLU A 136 -22.45 13.44 -10.61
C GLU A 136 -21.95 12.64 -9.41
N SER A 137 -22.63 11.54 -9.07
CA SER A 137 -22.25 10.66 -7.97
C SER A 137 -20.92 9.94 -8.26
N VAL A 138 -20.68 9.53 -9.51
CA VAL A 138 -19.38 8.99 -9.96
C VAL A 138 -18.28 10.02 -9.77
N LEU A 139 -18.46 11.22 -10.33
CA LEU A 139 -17.44 12.26 -10.29
C LEU A 139 -17.14 12.72 -8.87
N PHE A 140 -18.17 12.86 -8.04
CA PHE A 140 -18.01 13.25 -6.64
C PHE A 140 -17.22 12.22 -5.84
N TYR A 141 -17.59 10.94 -5.91
CA TYR A 141 -16.85 9.90 -5.20
C TYR A 141 -15.40 9.83 -5.67
N LEU A 142 -15.16 9.85 -6.99
CA LEU A 142 -13.82 9.82 -7.55
C LEU A 142 -13.00 11.03 -7.11
N ALA A 143 -13.59 12.22 -7.04
CA ALA A 143 -12.91 13.43 -6.58
C ALA A 143 -12.52 13.33 -5.09
N VAL A 144 -13.45 12.89 -4.22
CA VAL A 144 -13.20 12.72 -2.79
C VAL A 144 -12.17 11.62 -2.54
N ALA A 145 -12.35 10.44 -3.12
CA ALA A 145 -11.44 9.31 -2.99
C ALA A 145 -10.04 9.66 -3.52
N SER A 146 -9.95 10.30 -4.68
CA SER A 146 -8.68 10.75 -5.26
C SER A 146 -7.96 11.76 -4.36
N SER A 147 -8.70 12.72 -3.79
CA SER A 147 -8.14 13.68 -2.83
C SER A 147 -7.53 12.98 -1.61
N VAL A 148 -8.26 12.04 -1.01
CA VAL A 148 -7.79 11.27 0.16
C VAL A 148 -6.57 10.41 -0.21
N LEU A 149 -6.67 9.65 -1.30
CA LEU A 149 -5.59 8.77 -1.79
C LEU A 149 -4.33 9.56 -2.10
N ARG A 150 -4.43 10.75 -2.68
CA ARG A 150 -3.28 11.61 -2.99
C ARG A 150 -2.51 11.98 -1.74
N GLN A 151 -3.20 12.39 -0.66
CA GLN A 151 -2.51 12.74 0.57
C GLN A 151 -1.90 11.52 1.26
N VAL A 152 -2.59 10.38 1.24
CA VAL A 152 -2.06 9.12 1.77
C VAL A 152 -0.82 8.71 0.98
N ILE A 153 -0.85 8.73 -0.35
CA ILE A 153 0.29 8.33 -1.18
C ILE A 153 1.48 9.27 -0.98
N PHE A 154 1.28 10.59 -0.87
CA PHE A 154 2.36 11.51 -0.50
C PHE A 154 2.97 11.13 0.86
N LEU A 155 2.14 10.84 1.86
CA LEU A 155 2.62 10.43 3.18
C LEU A 155 3.43 9.13 3.12
N PHE A 156 3.00 8.14 2.33
CA PHE A 156 3.74 6.89 2.12
C PHE A 156 5.06 7.12 1.35
N VAL A 157 5.08 8.00 0.35
CA VAL A 157 6.30 8.34 -0.37
C VAL A 157 7.33 8.99 0.56
N LEU A 158 6.90 9.87 1.46
CA LEU A 158 7.80 10.46 2.46
C LEU A 158 8.30 9.44 3.49
N ALA A 159 7.46 8.47 3.86
CA ALA A 159 7.88 7.38 4.75
C ALA A 159 8.80 6.37 4.07
N TYR A 160 8.69 6.21 2.75
CA TYR A 160 9.44 5.26 1.93
C TYR A 160 10.00 5.95 0.67
N PRO A 161 11.00 6.85 0.82
CA PRO A 161 11.48 7.71 -0.26
C PRO A 161 12.09 6.91 -1.43
N THR A 162 12.58 5.69 -1.17
CA THR A 162 13.08 4.75 -2.19
C THR A 162 12.03 4.35 -3.23
N SER A 163 10.74 4.56 -2.94
CA SER A 163 9.66 4.35 -3.91
C SER A 163 9.75 5.23 -5.16
N LEU A 164 10.50 6.35 -5.10
CA LEU A 164 10.71 7.27 -6.21
C LEU A 164 11.93 6.94 -7.09
N PHE A 165 12.73 5.95 -6.68
CA PHE A 165 13.99 5.58 -7.32
C PHE A 165 13.90 4.11 -7.78
N PRO A 166 13.14 3.81 -8.84
CA PRO A 166 13.00 2.45 -9.33
C PRO A 166 14.34 1.87 -9.78
N VAL A 167 14.53 0.58 -9.51
CA VAL A 167 15.72 -0.17 -9.93
C VAL A 167 15.36 -1.45 -10.66
N ASP A 168 16.33 -1.99 -11.40
CA ASP A 168 16.19 -3.26 -12.11
C ASP A 168 16.42 -4.45 -11.18
N LYS A 169 15.42 -4.73 -10.34
CA LYS A 169 15.48 -5.87 -9.40
C LYS A 169 15.69 -7.21 -10.09
N TYR A 170 15.13 -7.37 -11.29
CA TYR A 170 15.20 -8.63 -12.01
C TYR A 170 16.64 -8.95 -12.42
N ARG A 171 17.43 -7.96 -12.83
CA ARG A 171 18.83 -8.19 -13.19
C ARG A 171 19.70 -8.61 -12.02
N LYS A 172 19.41 -8.13 -10.80
CA LYS A 172 20.21 -8.45 -9.61
C LYS A 172 19.77 -9.74 -8.91
N TRP A 173 18.47 -10.05 -8.95
CA TRP A 173 17.88 -11.10 -8.10
C TRP A 173 16.84 -11.99 -8.80
N GLY A 174 16.63 -11.82 -10.11
CA GLY A 174 15.60 -12.54 -10.86
C GLY A 174 14.21 -12.33 -10.29
N VAL A 175 13.52 -13.43 -10.01
CA VAL A 175 12.16 -13.45 -9.43
C VAL A 175 12.13 -13.63 -7.91
N SER A 176 13.30 -13.61 -7.27
CA SER A 176 13.47 -13.73 -5.82
C SER A 176 14.18 -12.52 -5.19
N PRO A 177 13.71 -11.27 -5.43
CA PRO A 177 14.33 -10.09 -4.84
C PRO A 177 14.11 -10.02 -3.33
N PRO A 178 14.99 -9.31 -2.59
CA PRO A 178 14.72 -8.93 -1.21
C PRO A 178 13.35 -8.27 -1.07
N VAL A 179 12.48 -8.86 -0.26
CA VAL A 179 11.08 -8.41 -0.13
C VAL A 179 11.02 -7.01 0.48
N GLY A 180 10.32 -6.11 -0.19
CA GLY A 180 9.92 -4.80 0.38
C GLY A 180 10.97 -3.70 0.36
N LEU A 181 12.18 -3.94 -0.18
CA LEU A 181 13.26 -2.93 -0.17
C LEU A 181 13.27 -2.01 -1.39
N TYR A 182 12.86 -2.52 -2.56
CA TYR A 182 13.04 -1.82 -3.83
C TYR A 182 11.76 -1.73 -4.66
N PHE A 183 11.56 -0.57 -5.26
CA PHE A 183 10.60 -0.37 -6.34
C PHE A 183 11.25 -0.72 -7.68
N ASP A 184 10.46 -1.25 -8.61
CA ASP A 184 10.83 -1.34 -10.02
C ASP A 184 9.95 -0.38 -10.82
N GLU A 185 10.27 -0.24 -12.10
CA GLU A 185 9.54 0.60 -13.05
C GLU A 185 8.02 0.36 -13.04
N TYR A 186 7.56 -0.87 -12.83
CA TYR A 186 6.12 -1.17 -12.86
C TYR A 186 5.39 -0.70 -11.60
N ASN A 187 6.02 -0.85 -10.42
CA ASN A 187 5.43 -0.35 -9.17
C ASN A 187 5.51 1.19 -9.13
N TYR A 188 6.63 1.76 -9.60
CA TYR A 188 6.83 3.19 -9.69
C TYR A 188 5.87 3.86 -10.68
N ALA A 189 5.55 3.21 -11.81
CA ALA A 189 4.64 3.76 -12.82
C ALA A 189 3.28 4.17 -12.24
N ALA A 190 2.72 3.39 -11.31
CA ALA A 190 1.45 3.72 -10.67
C ALA A 190 1.54 4.99 -9.81
N ILE A 191 2.63 5.15 -9.05
CA ILE A 191 2.88 6.35 -8.25
C ILE A 191 3.08 7.57 -9.17
N ARG A 192 3.85 7.39 -10.24
CA ARG A 192 4.14 8.45 -11.21
C ARG A 192 2.89 8.96 -11.91
N GLU A 193 2.06 8.04 -12.38
CA GLU A 193 0.80 8.38 -13.04
C GLU A 193 -0.14 9.12 -12.07
N PHE A 194 -0.25 8.62 -10.84
CA PHE A 194 -1.21 9.16 -9.89
C PHE A 194 -0.81 10.53 -9.33
N LEU A 195 0.48 10.73 -8.98
CA LEU A 195 0.95 12.02 -8.44
C LEU A 195 1.23 13.05 -9.55
N GLY A 196 1.53 12.60 -10.76
CA GLY A 196 1.93 13.43 -11.90
C GLY A 196 3.44 13.67 -11.96
N ALA A 197 3.99 13.70 -13.17
CA ALA A 197 5.43 13.76 -13.41
C ALA A 197 6.13 14.95 -12.74
N GLU A 198 5.52 16.14 -12.75
CA GLU A 198 6.11 17.35 -12.14
C GLU A 198 6.31 17.21 -10.62
N ASN A 199 5.31 16.65 -9.91
CA ASN A 199 5.41 16.43 -8.48
C ASN A 199 6.49 15.40 -8.15
N ILE A 200 6.59 14.36 -8.97
CA ILE A 200 7.56 13.28 -8.81
C ILE A 200 8.99 13.79 -8.99
N GLU A 201 9.26 14.54 -10.06
CA GLU A 201 10.61 15.09 -10.27
C GLU A 201 11.00 16.06 -9.16
N THR A 202 10.05 16.87 -8.67
CA THR A 202 10.32 17.74 -7.51
C THR A 202 10.67 16.92 -6.25
N LEU A 203 9.92 15.85 -5.97
CA LEU A 203 10.16 15.00 -4.81
C LEU A 203 11.49 14.23 -4.94
N LYS A 204 11.84 13.76 -6.14
CA LYS A 204 13.12 13.09 -6.39
C LYS A 204 14.30 13.99 -6.10
N LEU A 205 14.28 15.24 -6.59
CA LEU A 205 15.32 16.22 -6.31
C LEU A 205 15.46 16.54 -4.82
N GLN A 206 14.35 16.52 -4.07
CA GLN A 206 14.39 16.72 -2.62
C GLN A 206 14.97 15.50 -1.90
N LEU A 207 14.58 14.29 -2.30
CA LEU A 207 14.81 13.06 -1.54
C LEU A 207 16.02 12.24 -2.00
N GLU A 208 16.71 12.63 -3.08
CA GLU A 208 17.85 11.88 -3.61
C GLU A 208 19.00 11.70 -2.62
N ASN A 209 19.16 12.66 -1.69
CA ASN A 209 20.19 12.65 -0.66
C ASN A 209 19.67 12.18 0.70
N CYS A 210 18.43 11.69 0.78
CA CYS A 210 17.90 11.10 2.01
C CYS A 210 18.69 9.83 2.33
N ASP A 211 19.12 9.66 3.59
CA ASP A 211 19.98 8.55 4.02
C ASP A 211 19.43 7.17 3.59
N ASP A 212 18.13 6.95 3.77
CA ASP A 212 17.46 5.70 3.34
C ASP A 212 17.63 5.43 1.84
N VAL A 213 17.60 6.47 1.01
CA VAL A 213 17.79 6.36 -0.46
C VAL A 213 19.26 6.08 -0.76
N VAL A 214 20.17 6.84 -0.18
CA VAL A 214 21.61 6.71 -0.42
C VAL A 214 22.10 5.32 -0.03
N ASP A 215 21.72 4.83 1.15
CA ASP A 215 22.13 3.52 1.67
C ASP A 215 21.58 2.38 0.82
N LEU A 216 20.29 2.40 0.48
CA LEU A 216 19.68 1.36 -0.34
C LEU A 216 20.20 1.39 -1.78
N MET A 217 20.45 2.55 -2.35
CA MET A 217 21.04 2.65 -3.69
C MET A 217 22.49 2.18 -3.70
N SER A 218 23.26 2.47 -2.64
CA SER A 218 24.62 1.95 -2.46
C SER A 218 24.64 0.42 -2.42
N PHE A 219 23.75 -0.20 -1.63
CA PHE A 219 23.62 -1.67 -1.59
C PHE A 219 23.25 -2.25 -2.96
N TYR A 220 22.25 -1.67 -3.65
CA TYR A 220 21.87 -2.11 -4.99
C TYR A 220 23.05 -2.06 -5.98
N ASN A 221 23.81 -0.96 -5.96
CA ASN A 221 24.96 -0.78 -6.84
C ASN A 221 26.14 -1.71 -6.50
N SER A 222 26.22 -2.19 -5.25
CA SER A 222 27.24 -3.17 -4.84
C SER A 222 26.95 -4.60 -5.30
N CYS A 223 25.70 -4.90 -5.66
CA CYS A 223 25.31 -6.20 -6.19
C CYS A 223 25.65 -6.27 -7.69
N GLU A 224 26.26 -7.36 -8.16
CA GLU A 224 26.52 -7.57 -9.59
C GLU A 224 25.23 -7.98 -10.35
N ASP A 225 25.20 -7.68 -11.65
CA ASP A 225 24.14 -8.20 -12.53
C ASP A 225 24.32 -9.71 -12.69
N LEU A 226 23.24 -10.49 -12.56
CA LEU A 226 23.27 -11.92 -12.77
C LEU A 226 23.37 -12.26 -14.27
N PRO A 227 24.14 -13.30 -14.65
CA PRO A 227 24.11 -13.84 -16.00
C PRO A 227 22.71 -14.34 -16.40
N GLU A 228 22.42 -14.31 -17.71
CA GLU A 228 21.11 -14.72 -18.24
C GLU A 228 20.80 -16.20 -17.92
N GLU A 229 21.82 -17.05 -17.91
CA GLU A 229 21.72 -18.46 -17.53
C GLU A 229 21.17 -18.61 -16.09
N THR A 230 21.74 -17.86 -15.15
CA THR A 230 21.28 -17.84 -13.75
C THR A 230 19.87 -17.29 -13.63
N LEU A 231 19.50 -16.28 -14.43
CA LEU A 231 18.13 -15.74 -14.44
C LEU A 231 17.11 -16.76 -14.98
N ASN A 232 17.51 -17.60 -15.94
CA ASN A 232 16.69 -18.69 -16.46
C ASN A 232 16.50 -19.81 -15.43
N GLU A 233 17.57 -20.19 -14.72
CA GLU A 233 17.50 -21.16 -13.62
C GLU A 233 16.55 -20.67 -12.52
N LEU A 234 16.70 -19.42 -12.05
CA LEU A 234 15.83 -18.83 -11.04
C LEU A 234 14.36 -18.78 -11.49
N TRP A 235 14.09 -18.57 -12.78
CA TRP A 235 12.74 -18.63 -13.32
C TRP A 235 12.16 -20.04 -13.31
N ALA A 236 12.95 -21.03 -13.73
CA ALA A 236 12.55 -22.44 -13.71
C ALA A 236 12.24 -22.89 -12.28
N ASP A 237 13.11 -22.58 -11.33
CA ASP A 237 12.94 -22.87 -9.90
C ASP A 237 11.66 -22.21 -9.35
N PHE A 238 11.42 -20.94 -9.68
CA PHE A 238 10.20 -20.25 -9.27
C PHE A 238 8.94 -20.92 -9.82
N CYS A 239 8.95 -21.30 -11.10
CA CYS A 239 7.84 -22.03 -11.71
C CYS A 239 7.61 -23.40 -11.07
N GLU A 240 8.67 -24.11 -10.68
CA GLU A 240 8.56 -25.38 -9.98
C GLU A 240 7.94 -25.18 -8.58
N GLN A 241 8.50 -24.27 -7.78
CA GLN A 241 8.04 -23.97 -6.42
C GLN A 241 6.58 -23.49 -6.38
N THR A 242 6.16 -22.74 -7.40
CA THR A 242 4.79 -22.21 -7.52
C THR A 242 3.84 -23.13 -8.29
N LYS A 243 4.28 -24.36 -8.67
CA LYS A 243 3.50 -25.33 -9.45
C LYS A 243 2.97 -24.76 -10.78
N MET A 244 3.74 -23.87 -11.41
CA MET A 244 3.45 -23.17 -12.67
C MET A 244 4.28 -23.71 -13.85
N GLN A 245 4.50 -25.02 -13.90
CA GLN A 245 5.42 -25.66 -14.86
C GLN A 245 5.15 -25.31 -16.34
N MET A 246 3.91 -24.99 -16.72
CA MET A 246 3.54 -24.57 -18.09
C MET A 246 4.16 -23.22 -18.50
N ASN A 247 4.64 -22.42 -17.54
CA ASN A 247 5.18 -21.09 -17.77
C ASN A 247 6.71 -21.07 -17.85
N THR A 248 7.38 -22.23 -17.72
CA THR A 248 8.84 -22.36 -17.85
C THR A 248 9.35 -21.92 -19.23
N GLY A 249 8.55 -22.13 -20.28
CA GLY A 249 8.87 -21.73 -21.66
C GLY A 249 8.77 -20.22 -21.95
N ILE A 250 8.31 -19.40 -20.99
CA ILE A 250 8.29 -17.94 -21.16
C ILE A 250 9.73 -17.45 -21.11
N THR A 251 10.20 -16.83 -22.19
CA THR A 251 11.52 -16.20 -22.29
C THR A 251 11.46 -14.68 -22.18
N ASP A 252 10.29 -14.08 -22.41
CA ASP A 252 10.11 -12.63 -22.28
C ASP A 252 10.26 -12.19 -20.82
N ARG A 253 11.26 -11.35 -20.58
CA ARG A 253 11.58 -10.81 -19.26
C ARG A 253 10.40 -10.08 -18.62
N LYS A 254 9.67 -9.26 -19.39
CA LYS A 254 8.54 -8.47 -18.86
C LYS A 254 7.42 -9.40 -18.39
N ALA A 255 7.08 -10.42 -19.17
CA ALA A 255 6.10 -11.43 -18.82
C ALA A 255 6.49 -12.17 -17.53
N ARG A 256 7.76 -12.58 -17.38
CA ARG A 256 8.26 -13.22 -16.16
C ARG A 256 8.07 -12.34 -14.92
N ILE A 257 8.44 -11.06 -15.00
CA ILE A 257 8.31 -10.11 -13.88
C ILE A 257 6.84 -9.90 -13.50
N LEU A 258 5.95 -9.72 -14.49
CA LEU A 258 4.53 -9.50 -14.22
C LEU A 258 3.87 -10.74 -13.61
N LEU A 259 4.21 -11.92 -14.12
CA LEU A 259 3.67 -13.19 -13.64
C LEU A 259 4.15 -13.50 -12.22
N SER A 260 5.45 -13.36 -11.93
CA SER A 260 5.97 -13.60 -10.58
C SER A 260 5.32 -12.69 -9.54
N LYS A 261 5.13 -11.41 -9.88
CA LYS A 261 4.41 -10.46 -9.01
C LYS A 261 2.94 -10.84 -8.80
N ALA A 262 2.24 -11.27 -9.85
CA ALA A 262 0.85 -11.70 -9.74
C ALA A 262 0.72 -12.88 -8.78
N VAL A 263 1.63 -13.84 -8.88
CA VAL A 263 1.68 -15.03 -8.00
C VAL A 263 1.99 -14.65 -6.57
N ILE A 264 3.01 -13.83 -6.33
CA ILE A 264 3.35 -13.36 -4.97
C ILE A 264 2.17 -12.60 -4.35
N ARG A 265 1.47 -11.75 -5.12
CA ARG A 265 0.27 -11.06 -4.65
C ARG A 265 -0.86 -12.04 -4.33
N ALA A 266 -1.10 -13.04 -5.18
CA ALA A 266 -2.11 -14.06 -4.95
C ALA A 266 -1.80 -14.90 -3.70
N LEU A 267 -0.53 -15.26 -3.47
CA LEU A 267 -0.09 -15.95 -2.25
C LEU A 267 -0.28 -15.08 -1.00
N ASN A 268 0.07 -13.80 -1.07
CA ASN A 268 -0.15 -12.84 0.01
C ASN A 268 -1.65 -12.64 0.31
N TRP A 269 -2.49 -12.59 -0.73
CA TRP A 269 -3.94 -12.55 -0.56
C TRP A 269 -4.45 -13.83 0.10
N GLY A 270 -4.12 -15.01 -0.46
CA GLY A 270 -4.55 -16.29 0.08
C GLY A 270 -4.15 -16.48 1.56
N SER A 271 -2.90 -16.18 1.89
CA SER A 271 -2.39 -16.28 3.28
C SER A 271 -2.99 -15.25 4.25
N SER A 272 -3.58 -14.16 3.74
CA SER A 272 -4.33 -13.21 4.58
C SER A 272 -5.70 -13.75 5.01
N TYR A 273 -6.26 -14.73 4.29
CA TYR A 273 -7.56 -15.36 4.58
C TYR A 273 -7.45 -16.76 5.18
N THR A 274 -6.25 -17.32 5.29
CA THR A 274 -6.05 -18.59 5.99
C THR A 274 -6.10 -18.36 7.50
N GLU A 275 -7.13 -18.90 8.17
CA GLU A 275 -7.15 -19.00 9.63
C GLU A 275 -5.86 -19.68 10.10
N LYS A 276 -5.07 -18.98 10.92
CA LYS A 276 -3.93 -19.58 11.59
C LYS A 276 -4.49 -20.50 12.66
N ASP A 277 -4.15 -21.78 12.57
CA ASP A 277 -4.42 -22.71 13.66
C ASP A 277 -3.70 -22.24 14.94
N ILE A 278 -4.16 -22.67 16.11
CA ILE A 278 -3.79 -22.12 17.43
C ILE A 278 -2.26 -22.11 17.70
N GLU A 279 -1.49 -22.89 16.94
CA GLU A 279 -0.02 -22.96 17.01
C GLU A 279 0.74 -22.06 16.01
N GLY A 280 0.05 -21.25 15.20
CA GLY A 280 0.69 -20.32 14.26
C GLY A 280 1.39 -20.98 13.07
N ARG A 281 1.14 -22.27 12.82
CA ARG A 281 1.59 -22.98 11.61
C ARG A 281 0.59 -22.69 10.48
N MET A 282 1.11 -22.41 9.27
CA MET A 282 0.27 -22.50 8.08
C MET A 282 -0.22 -23.94 7.97
N ASN A 283 -1.53 -24.14 7.93
CA ASN A 283 -2.06 -25.43 7.58
C ASN A 283 -1.73 -25.67 6.10
N ASN A 284 -0.85 -26.64 5.81
CA ASN A 284 -0.39 -26.93 4.45
C ASN A 284 -1.56 -27.25 3.51
N ASP A 285 -2.64 -27.79 4.06
CA ASP A 285 -3.88 -28.10 3.34
C ASP A 285 -4.53 -26.86 2.71
N THR A 286 -4.40 -25.68 3.35
CA THR A 286 -5.02 -24.45 2.86
C THR A 286 -4.24 -23.81 1.72
N LEU A 287 -2.91 -23.88 1.76
CA LEU A 287 -2.06 -23.47 0.63
C LEU A 287 -2.27 -24.40 -0.57
N GLU A 288 -2.33 -25.71 -0.33
CA GLU A 288 -2.63 -26.68 -1.39
C GLU A 288 -4.05 -26.50 -1.97
N SER A 289 -5.04 -26.21 -1.13
CA SER A 289 -6.41 -25.91 -1.57
C SER A 289 -6.52 -24.61 -2.41
N LEU A 290 -5.78 -23.56 -2.03
CA LEU A 290 -5.69 -22.31 -2.80
C LEU A 290 -4.99 -22.53 -4.14
N MET A 291 -3.87 -23.26 -4.16
CA MET A 291 -3.17 -23.61 -5.41
C MET A 291 -4.00 -24.53 -6.30
N ALA A 292 -4.77 -25.46 -5.72
CA ALA A 292 -5.71 -26.30 -6.45
C ALA A 292 -6.89 -25.49 -7.03
N SER A 293 -7.41 -24.51 -6.29
CA SER A 293 -8.47 -23.61 -6.76
C SER A 293 -7.97 -22.70 -7.89
N TRP A 294 -6.72 -22.23 -7.80
CA TRP A 294 -6.09 -21.46 -8.88
C TRP A 294 -5.87 -22.28 -10.15
N SER A 295 -5.56 -23.57 -10.01
CA SER A 295 -5.45 -24.48 -11.16
C SER A 295 -6.77 -24.69 -11.92
N LYS A 296 -7.91 -24.36 -11.31
CA LYS A 296 -9.25 -24.43 -11.92
C LYS A 296 -9.68 -23.13 -12.60
N LEU A 297 -9.00 -22.02 -12.33
CA LEU A 297 -9.19 -20.75 -13.06
C LEU A 297 -8.48 -20.75 -14.43
N LYS A 298 -7.95 -21.91 -14.88
CA LYS A 298 -7.19 -22.09 -16.12
C LYS A 298 -8.03 -22.05 -17.41
N ASP A 299 -9.37 -22.00 -17.30
CA ASP A 299 -10.28 -22.06 -18.46
C ASP A 299 -11.10 -20.77 -18.66
N TRP A 300 -10.59 -19.60 -18.25
CA TRP A 300 -11.14 -18.28 -18.60
C TRP A 300 -10.13 -17.44 -19.38
#